data_AF-A0A7Y9WZR7-F1
#
_entry.id   AF-A0A7Y9WZR7-F1
#
_cell.length_a   1.000
_cell.length_b   1.000
_cell.length_c   1.000
_cell.angle_alpha   90.00
_cell.angle_beta   90.00
_cell.angle_gamma   90.00
#
_symmetry.space_group_name_H-M   'P 1'
#
loop_
_entity.id
_entity.type
_entity.pdbx_description
1 polymer ?
#
loop_
_entity_poly.entity_id
_entity_poly.type
_entity_poly.pdbx_seq_one_letter_code
_entity_poly.pdbx_strand_id
1 'polypeptide(L)'
;MPELLTTDRIEEIGSLGPESPDPAALVAELVGAVDEGRVADPDDTAYALLVAADILEQAGDLADALALATRAIAEQPDEDAYARSVRGGLLLRLGRSDEGMAELTALRPLLETNPNATYLIDELAEAGHTDLALEWLTGALDAILERTRTQQHESEDAQDEAAAMIYGLTQRRHNLREEMGLPHDEYDNLADRLRAASDHALDALDDGPATLLFWPQAEFNALLLRWPALADSYPTSWDEHRTQTERALVDASGLGGADLGVVVGSVAGLAAFAEREGSDPTDEETQDEYADSLTGPDLRAWPPGRNDACWCGSGAKYKKCCLPRSRS
;
A
#
# COMPACT_ATOMS: atom_id res chain seq x y z
N MET A 1 3.17 15.66 -32.68
CA MET A 1 3.35 14.22 -32.44
C MET A 1 2.15 13.78 -31.63
N PRO A 2 1.48 12.67 -31.98
CA PRO A 2 0.45 12.11 -31.11
C PRO A 2 1.03 11.83 -29.72
N GLU A 3 0.19 11.99 -28.70
CA GLU A 3 0.54 11.79 -27.30
C GLU A 3 0.84 10.31 -27.03
N LEU A 4 1.83 10.05 -26.17
CA LEU A 4 2.16 8.69 -25.73
C LEU A 4 1.12 8.23 -24.71
N LEU A 5 0.77 6.95 -24.74
CA LEU A 5 -0.12 6.32 -23.78
C LEU A 5 0.70 5.91 -22.55
N THR A 6 0.53 6.61 -21.44
CA THR A 6 1.19 6.32 -20.15
C THR A 6 0.40 5.30 -19.33
N THR A 7 1.05 4.66 -18.36
CA THR A 7 0.41 3.76 -17.38
C THR A 7 -0.78 4.42 -16.71
N ASP A 8 -0.61 5.65 -16.17
CA ASP A 8 -1.69 6.43 -15.55
C ASP A 8 -2.90 6.61 -16.48
N ARG A 9 -2.66 6.78 -17.78
CA ARG A 9 -3.73 6.95 -18.76
C ARG A 9 -4.43 5.62 -19.06
N ILE A 10 -3.69 4.50 -19.08
CA ILE A 10 -4.27 3.16 -19.21
C ILE A 10 -5.20 2.89 -18.02
N GLU A 11 -4.74 3.17 -16.80
CA GLU A 11 -5.52 3.02 -15.56
C GLU A 11 -6.76 3.93 -15.55
N GLU A 12 -6.61 5.20 -15.95
CA GLU A 12 -7.72 6.14 -16.07
C GLU A 12 -8.79 5.60 -17.05
N ILE A 13 -8.37 5.13 -18.23
CA ILE A 13 -9.27 4.55 -19.22
C ILE A 13 -10.00 3.31 -18.66
N GLY A 14 -9.28 2.42 -17.98
CA GLY A 14 -9.87 1.24 -17.33
C GLY A 14 -10.95 1.64 -16.32
N SER A 15 -10.68 2.64 -15.48
CA SER A 15 -11.65 3.14 -14.49
C SER A 15 -12.91 3.76 -15.13
N LEU A 16 -12.78 4.36 -16.30
CA LEU A 16 -13.90 4.98 -17.04
C LEU A 16 -14.74 3.96 -17.82
N GLY A 17 -14.16 2.80 -18.17
CA GLY A 17 -14.77 1.74 -18.96
C GLY A 17 -16.21 1.39 -18.57
N PRO A 18 -16.47 0.97 -17.33
CA PRO A 18 -17.80 0.52 -16.89
C PRO A 18 -18.90 1.59 -17.01
N GLU A 19 -18.55 2.86 -16.88
CA GLU A 19 -19.50 3.99 -16.88
C GLU A 19 -19.58 4.71 -18.24
N SER A 20 -18.72 4.34 -19.19
CA SER A 20 -18.60 5.04 -20.47
C SER A 20 -19.83 4.81 -21.35
N PRO A 21 -20.43 5.88 -21.91
CA PRO A 21 -21.47 5.74 -22.93
C PRO A 21 -20.92 5.25 -24.29
N ASP A 22 -19.60 5.24 -24.46
CA ASP A 22 -18.91 4.76 -25.67
C ASP A 22 -17.65 3.95 -25.30
N PRO A 23 -17.81 2.70 -24.83
CA PRO A 23 -16.68 1.82 -24.49
C PRO A 23 -15.77 1.53 -25.69
N ALA A 24 -16.32 1.52 -26.91
CA ALA A 24 -15.57 1.25 -28.13
C ALA A 24 -14.52 2.33 -28.43
N ALA A 25 -14.80 3.60 -28.11
CA ALA A 25 -13.82 4.68 -28.26
C ALA A 25 -12.62 4.51 -27.32
N LEU A 26 -12.85 4.09 -26.08
CA LEU A 26 -11.81 3.81 -25.09
C LEU A 26 -10.93 2.64 -25.52
N VAL A 27 -11.56 1.55 -25.98
CA VAL A 27 -10.85 0.39 -26.54
C VAL A 27 -10.01 0.78 -27.75
N ALA A 28 -10.55 1.59 -28.66
CA ALA A 28 -9.83 2.06 -29.85
C ALA A 28 -8.62 2.95 -29.50
N GLU A 29 -8.69 3.74 -28.42
CA GLU A 29 -7.57 4.52 -27.92
C GLU A 29 -6.42 3.61 -27.47
N LEU A 30 -6.72 2.61 -26.63
CA LEU A 30 -5.75 1.65 -26.11
C LEU A 30 -5.13 0.80 -27.24
N VAL A 31 -5.96 0.14 -28.04
CA VAL A 31 -5.51 -0.73 -29.13
C VAL A 31 -4.74 0.06 -30.19
N GLY A 32 -5.22 1.27 -30.53
CA GLY A 32 -4.54 2.15 -31.48
C GLY A 32 -3.17 2.61 -30.99
N ALA A 33 -3.01 2.86 -29.67
CA ALA A 33 -1.70 3.18 -29.11
C ALA A 33 -0.72 2.00 -29.19
N VAL A 34 -1.20 0.78 -28.93
CA VAL A 34 -0.39 -0.43 -29.10
C VAL A 34 0.01 -0.63 -30.56
N ASP A 35 -0.96 -0.57 -31.49
CA ASP A 35 -0.72 -0.75 -32.94
C ASP A 35 0.28 0.24 -33.51
N GLU A 36 0.27 1.47 -33.01
CA GLU A 36 1.13 2.55 -33.46
C GLU A 36 2.47 2.64 -32.70
N GLY A 37 2.71 1.74 -31.73
CA GLY A 37 3.93 1.74 -30.91
C GLY A 37 4.06 3.00 -30.04
N ARG A 38 2.93 3.49 -29.52
CA ARG A 38 2.82 4.72 -28.71
C ARG A 38 2.62 4.45 -27.22
N VAL A 39 2.72 3.21 -26.77
CA VAL A 39 2.79 2.91 -25.33
C VAL A 39 4.10 3.46 -24.79
N ALA A 40 4.03 4.28 -23.73
CA ALA A 40 5.18 5.00 -23.20
C ALA A 40 6.21 4.04 -22.59
N ASP A 41 5.73 3.06 -21.83
CA ASP A 41 6.51 1.93 -21.34
C ASP A 41 6.16 0.67 -22.17
N PRO A 42 7.13 0.06 -22.87
CA PRO A 42 6.89 -1.19 -23.59
C PRO A 42 6.32 -2.31 -22.70
N ASP A 43 6.62 -2.32 -21.40
CA ASP A 43 6.16 -3.35 -20.47
C ASP A 43 4.63 -3.26 -20.22
N ASP A 44 4.01 -2.11 -20.50
CA ASP A 44 2.57 -1.89 -20.40
C ASP A 44 1.78 -2.35 -21.64
N THR A 45 2.46 -2.93 -22.64
CA THR A 45 1.82 -3.27 -23.92
C THR A 45 0.72 -4.32 -23.77
N ALA A 46 1.00 -5.43 -23.08
CA ALA A 46 -0.02 -6.43 -22.78
C ALA A 46 -1.05 -5.89 -21.79
N TYR A 47 -0.63 -5.07 -20.82
CA TYR A 47 -1.53 -4.47 -19.84
C TYR A 47 -2.61 -3.60 -20.51
N ALA A 48 -2.23 -2.73 -21.46
CA ALA A 48 -3.16 -1.92 -22.24
C ALA A 48 -4.18 -2.78 -23.01
N LEU A 49 -3.74 -3.91 -23.58
CA LEU A 49 -4.61 -4.85 -24.28
C LEU A 49 -5.57 -5.58 -23.32
N LEU A 50 -5.13 -5.90 -22.10
CA LEU A 50 -5.98 -6.55 -21.09
C LEU A 50 -7.01 -5.57 -20.51
N VAL A 51 -6.66 -4.31 -20.29
CA VAL A 51 -7.63 -3.27 -19.92
C VAL A 51 -8.66 -3.09 -21.04
N ALA A 52 -8.24 -3.07 -22.30
CA ALA A 52 -9.17 -3.03 -23.42
C ALA A 52 -10.07 -4.29 -23.47
N ALA A 53 -9.54 -5.48 -23.14
CA ALA A 53 -10.31 -6.71 -23.06
C ALA A 53 -11.37 -6.67 -21.94
N ASP A 54 -11.03 -6.15 -20.76
CA ASP A 54 -11.96 -5.96 -19.63
C ASP A 54 -13.12 -5.02 -19.99
N ILE A 55 -12.83 -3.89 -20.66
CA ILE A 55 -13.86 -2.97 -21.15
C ILE A 55 -14.84 -3.67 -22.11
N LEU A 56 -14.32 -4.48 -23.04
CA LEU A 56 -15.16 -5.25 -23.97
C LEU A 56 -15.96 -6.33 -23.26
N GLU A 57 -15.36 -6.98 -22.27
CA GLU A 57 -16.05 -7.97 -21.43
C GLU A 57 -17.26 -7.36 -20.72
N GLN A 58 -17.08 -6.20 -20.09
CA GLN A 58 -18.16 -5.48 -19.40
C GLN A 58 -19.25 -5.01 -20.38
N ALA A 59 -18.88 -4.71 -21.62
CA ALA A 59 -19.82 -4.41 -22.71
C ALA A 59 -20.54 -5.66 -23.26
N GLY A 60 -20.09 -6.87 -22.89
CA GLY A 60 -20.64 -8.16 -23.33
C GLY A 60 -20.01 -8.71 -24.62
N ASP A 61 -18.99 -8.05 -25.16
CA ASP A 61 -18.29 -8.42 -26.40
C ASP A 61 -17.14 -9.41 -26.15
N LEU A 62 -17.48 -10.55 -25.53
CA LEU A 62 -16.51 -11.57 -25.07
C LEU A 62 -15.58 -12.11 -26.16
N ALA A 63 -16.06 -12.17 -27.41
CA ALA A 63 -15.27 -12.68 -28.53
C ALA A 63 -14.10 -11.74 -28.91
N ASP A 64 -14.34 -10.43 -28.86
CA ASP A 64 -13.31 -9.43 -29.15
C ASP A 64 -12.38 -9.27 -27.95
N ALA A 65 -12.90 -9.35 -26.72
CA ALA A 65 -12.08 -9.45 -25.50
C ALA A 65 -11.11 -10.65 -25.58
N LEU A 66 -11.59 -11.82 -26.04
CA LEU A 66 -10.75 -13.01 -26.21
C LEU A 66 -9.63 -12.78 -27.23
N ALA A 67 -9.91 -12.05 -28.31
CA ALA A 67 -8.91 -11.72 -29.32
C ALA A 67 -7.81 -10.81 -28.74
N LEU A 68 -8.18 -9.84 -27.90
CA LEU A 68 -7.24 -8.95 -27.22
C LEU A 68 -6.40 -9.67 -26.17
N ALA A 69 -7.00 -10.53 -25.33
CA ALA A 69 -6.25 -11.35 -24.37
C ALA A 69 -5.26 -12.30 -25.08
N THR A 70 -5.68 -12.89 -26.21
CA THR A 70 -4.79 -13.73 -27.04
C THR A 70 -3.61 -12.93 -27.59
N ARG A 71 -3.86 -11.68 -28.00
CA ARG A 71 -2.82 -10.78 -28.50
C ARG A 71 -1.88 -10.35 -27.38
N ALA A 72 -2.38 -10.03 -26.19
CA ALA A 72 -1.57 -9.65 -25.03
C ALA A 72 -0.48 -10.71 -24.73
N ILE A 73 -0.86 -12.00 -24.78
CA ILE A 73 0.09 -13.13 -24.64
C ILE A 73 1.15 -13.12 -25.75
N ALA A 74 0.77 -12.79 -26.99
CA ALA A 74 1.71 -12.78 -28.11
C ALA A 74 2.69 -11.60 -28.05
N GLU A 75 2.29 -10.46 -27.48
CA GLU A 75 3.16 -9.29 -27.30
C GLU A 75 4.18 -9.52 -26.16
N GLN A 76 3.78 -10.19 -25.07
CA GLN A 76 4.66 -10.46 -23.91
C GLN A 76 4.57 -11.93 -23.44
N PRO A 77 5.19 -12.88 -24.18
CA PRO A 77 5.08 -14.31 -23.89
C PRO A 77 5.83 -14.75 -22.61
N ASP A 78 6.79 -13.95 -22.13
CA ASP A 78 7.57 -14.29 -20.93
C ASP A 78 6.84 -13.92 -19.62
N GLU A 79 5.84 -13.02 -19.69
CA GLU A 79 5.05 -12.52 -18.55
C GLU A 79 3.55 -12.70 -18.78
N ASP A 80 3.17 -13.88 -19.30
CA ASP A 80 1.84 -14.12 -19.85
C ASP A 80 0.82 -14.73 -18.88
N ALA A 81 1.20 -15.06 -17.65
CA ALA A 81 0.36 -15.86 -16.75
C ALA A 81 -1.01 -15.22 -16.46
N TYR A 82 -1.02 -13.91 -16.21
CA TYR A 82 -2.27 -13.17 -16.02
C TYR A 82 -3.09 -13.12 -17.31
N ALA A 83 -2.48 -12.76 -18.45
CA ALA A 83 -3.16 -12.72 -19.75
C ALA A 83 -3.76 -14.09 -20.15
N ARG A 84 -3.06 -15.18 -19.85
CA ARG A 84 -3.52 -16.56 -20.04
C ARG A 84 -4.68 -16.92 -19.13
N SER A 85 -4.74 -16.39 -17.91
CA SER A 85 -5.90 -16.58 -17.03
C SER A 85 -7.16 -15.92 -17.60
N VAL A 86 -7.05 -14.66 -18.02
CA VAL A 86 -8.13 -13.91 -18.68
C VAL A 86 -8.61 -14.63 -19.94
N ARG A 87 -7.67 -15.09 -20.77
CA ARG A 87 -8.00 -15.90 -21.97
C ARG A 87 -8.75 -17.18 -21.58
N GLY A 88 -8.28 -17.88 -20.55
CA GLY A 88 -8.90 -19.09 -20.03
C GLY A 88 -10.35 -18.88 -19.59
N GLY A 89 -10.63 -17.85 -18.78
CA GLY A 89 -11.99 -17.54 -18.33
C GLY A 89 -12.91 -17.10 -19.47
N LEU A 90 -12.44 -16.26 -20.39
CA LEU A 90 -13.18 -15.88 -21.60
C LEU A 90 -13.53 -17.10 -22.47
N LEU A 91 -12.61 -18.05 -22.63
CA LEU A 91 -12.88 -19.31 -23.35
C LEU A 91 -14.01 -20.10 -22.68
N LEU A 92 -14.01 -20.21 -21.34
CA LEU A 92 -15.08 -20.89 -20.61
C LEU A 92 -16.43 -20.20 -20.79
N ARG A 93 -16.48 -18.86 -20.64
CA ARG A 93 -17.71 -18.06 -20.80
C ARG A 93 -18.26 -18.08 -22.24
N LEU A 94 -17.40 -18.28 -23.24
CA LEU A 94 -17.78 -18.51 -24.64
C LEU A 94 -18.16 -19.98 -24.95
N GLY A 95 -18.16 -20.86 -23.96
CA GLY A 95 -18.52 -22.28 -24.11
C GLY A 95 -17.43 -23.17 -24.70
N ARG A 96 -16.18 -22.68 -24.81
CA ARG A 96 -15.00 -23.45 -25.23
C ARG A 96 -14.36 -24.13 -24.01
N SER A 97 -15.14 -24.96 -23.33
CA SER A 97 -14.82 -25.49 -21.99
C SER A 97 -13.51 -26.27 -21.93
N ASP A 98 -13.24 -27.14 -22.91
CA ASP A 98 -12.01 -27.96 -22.91
C ASP A 98 -10.75 -27.10 -23.02
N GLU A 99 -10.78 -26.06 -23.86
CA GLU A 99 -9.64 -25.17 -24.08
C GLU A 99 -9.41 -24.26 -22.88
N GLY A 100 -10.48 -23.62 -22.37
CA GLY A 100 -10.39 -22.74 -21.20
C GLY A 100 -9.94 -23.50 -19.94
N MET A 101 -10.48 -24.70 -19.70
CA MET A 101 -10.11 -25.49 -18.54
C MET A 101 -8.67 -26.01 -18.63
N ALA A 102 -8.22 -26.44 -19.81
CA ALA A 102 -6.83 -26.86 -20.00
C ALA A 102 -5.85 -25.72 -19.72
N GLU A 103 -6.20 -24.51 -20.14
CA GLU A 103 -5.39 -23.32 -19.90
C GLU A 103 -5.29 -22.95 -18.41
N LEU A 104 -6.43 -22.82 -17.71
CA LEU A 104 -6.45 -22.49 -16.29
C LEU A 104 -5.79 -23.60 -15.44
N THR A 105 -6.00 -24.87 -15.80
CA THR A 105 -5.37 -26.01 -15.10
C THR A 105 -3.85 -25.96 -15.21
N ALA A 106 -3.30 -25.53 -16.34
CA ALA A 106 -1.87 -25.38 -16.51
C ALA A 106 -1.28 -24.28 -15.61
N LEU A 107 -2.07 -23.27 -15.24
CA LEU A 107 -1.69 -22.18 -14.34
C LEU A 107 -1.91 -22.50 -12.86
N ARG A 108 -2.74 -23.50 -12.54
CA ARG A 108 -3.08 -23.91 -11.15
C ARG A 108 -1.88 -23.97 -10.19
N PRO A 109 -0.70 -24.52 -10.57
CA PRO A 109 0.45 -24.58 -9.65
C PRO A 109 0.89 -23.20 -9.11
N LEU A 110 0.58 -22.11 -9.81
CA LEU A 110 0.88 -20.75 -9.36
C LEU A 110 0.17 -20.38 -8.07
N LEU A 111 -0.99 -20.98 -7.76
CA LEU A 111 -1.67 -20.78 -6.48
C LEU A 111 -0.82 -21.21 -5.28
N GLU A 112 0.20 -22.04 -5.49
CA GLU A 112 1.09 -22.54 -4.43
C GLU A 112 2.48 -21.87 -4.42
N THR A 113 2.76 -20.98 -5.37
CA THR A 113 4.09 -20.39 -5.59
C THR A 113 4.09 -18.89 -5.89
N ASN A 114 2.92 -18.27 -6.13
CA ASN A 114 2.81 -16.87 -6.46
C ASN A 114 1.66 -16.23 -5.64
N PRO A 115 1.96 -15.26 -4.75
CA PRO A 115 0.96 -14.61 -3.88
C PRO A 115 -0.15 -13.88 -4.65
N ASN A 116 0.10 -13.50 -5.91
CA ASN A 116 -0.86 -12.76 -6.72
C ASN A 116 -1.75 -13.68 -7.59
N ALA A 117 -1.57 -15.01 -7.56
CA ALA A 117 -2.24 -15.93 -8.48
C ALA A 117 -3.74 -16.16 -8.22
N THR A 118 -4.35 -15.49 -7.23
CA THR A 118 -5.78 -15.64 -6.91
C THR A 118 -6.70 -15.21 -8.04
N TYR A 119 -6.24 -14.42 -9.01
CA TYR A 119 -6.99 -14.09 -10.24
C TYR A 119 -7.51 -15.34 -10.98
N LEU A 120 -6.81 -16.48 -10.89
CA LEU A 120 -7.26 -17.74 -11.50
C LEU A 120 -8.61 -18.22 -10.96
N ILE A 121 -8.88 -17.91 -9.70
CA ILE A 121 -10.09 -18.30 -8.99
C ILE A 121 -11.26 -17.44 -9.42
N ASP A 122 -11.01 -16.15 -9.68
CA ASP A 122 -12.01 -15.21 -10.19
C ASP A 122 -12.51 -15.66 -11.56
N GLU A 123 -11.59 -15.96 -12.48
CA GLU A 123 -11.92 -16.46 -13.82
C GLU A 123 -12.75 -17.76 -13.79
N LEU A 124 -12.42 -18.69 -12.88
CA LEU A 124 -13.20 -19.91 -12.69
C LEU A 124 -14.60 -19.62 -12.12
N ALA A 125 -14.68 -18.78 -11.09
CA ALA A 125 -15.92 -18.48 -10.40
C ALA A 125 -16.90 -17.75 -11.33
N GLU A 126 -16.43 -16.75 -12.08
CA GLU A 126 -17.22 -15.99 -13.05
C GLU A 126 -17.70 -16.84 -14.22
N ALA A 127 -16.90 -17.83 -14.64
CA ALA A 127 -17.30 -18.83 -15.62
C ALA A 127 -18.31 -19.86 -15.06
N GLY A 128 -18.73 -19.74 -13.80
CA GLY A 128 -19.71 -20.62 -13.16
C GLY A 128 -19.13 -21.90 -12.57
N HIS A 129 -17.80 -21.99 -12.40
CA HIS A 129 -17.11 -23.14 -11.81
C HIS A 129 -16.75 -22.91 -10.33
N THR A 130 -17.67 -22.31 -9.55
CA THR A 130 -17.44 -21.92 -8.15
C THR A 130 -17.06 -23.09 -7.24
N ASP A 131 -17.66 -24.28 -7.40
CA ASP A 131 -17.29 -25.48 -6.63
C ASP A 131 -15.83 -25.89 -6.88
N LEU A 132 -15.37 -25.84 -8.14
CA LEU A 132 -14.01 -26.18 -8.51
C LEU A 132 -13.01 -25.11 -8.06
N ALA A 133 -13.40 -23.84 -8.15
CA ALA A 133 -12.63 -22.72 -7.62
C ALA A 133 -12.38 -22.88 -6.12
N LEU A 134 -13.41 -23.26 -5.35
CA LEU A 134 -13.30 -23.57 -3.93
C LEU A 134 -12.40 -24.79 -3.65
N GLU A 135 -12.48 -25.83 -4.48
CA GLU A 135 -11.58 -27.00 -4.40
C GLU A 135 -10.12 -26.59 -4.61
N TRP A 136 -9.83 -25.75 -5.61
CA TRP A 136 -8.46 -25.32 -5.92
C TRP A 136 -7.88 -24.44 -4.81
N LEU A 137 -8.66 -23.47 -4.32
CA LEU A 137 -8.30 -22.65 -3.16
C LEU A 137 -7.98 -23.51 -1.94
N THR A 138 -8.85 -24.46 -1.62
CA THR A 138 -8.68 -25.33 -0.44
C THR A 138 -7.44 -26.20 -0.60
N GLY A 139 -7.22 -26.80 -1.78
CA GLY A 139 -6.04 -27.61 -2.04
C GLY A 139 -4.74 -26.83 -1.96
N ALA A 140 -4.70 -25.60 -2.49
CA ALA A 140 -3.53 -24.73 -2.39
C ALA A 140 -3.23 -24.33 -0.94
N LEU A 141 -4.27 -23.96 -0.17
CA LEU A 141 -4.14 -23.68 1.26
C LEU A 141 -3.59 -24.86 2.05
N ASP A 142 -4.13 -26.06 1.84
CA ASP A 142 -3.66 -27.28 2.50
C ASP A 142 -2.19 -27.55 2.19
N ALA A 143 -1.79 -27.39 0.92
CA ALA A 143 -0.41 -27.61 0.48
C ALA A 143 0.57 -26.63 1.11
N ILE A 144 0.23 -25.33 1.17
CA ILE A 144 1.10 -24.30 1.75
C ILE A 144 1.15 -24.46 3.28
N LEU A 145 0.02 -24.67 3.95
CA LEU A 145 0.00 -24.84 5.42
C LEU A 145 0.81 -26.06 5.86
N GLU A 146 0.77 -27.16 5.12
CA GLU A 146 1.61 -28.33 5.40
C GLU A 146 3.09 -28.05 5.15
N ARG A 147 3.41 -27.35 4.05
CA ARG A 147 4.78 -26.91 3.73
C ARG A 147 5.35 -26.04 4.86
N THR A 148 4.65 -24.98 5.27
CA THR A 148 5.06 -24.09 6.38
C THR A 148 5.20 -24.84 7.70
N ARG A 149 4.33 -25.82 7.99
CA ARG A 149 4.43 -26.63 9.23
C ARG A 149 5.71 -27.47 9.28
N THR A 150 6.17 -27.96 8.13
CA THR A 150 7.32 -28.88 8.04
C THR A 150 8.66 -28.16 7.94
N GLN A 151 8.69 -26.90 7.53
CA GLN A 151 9.92 -26.16 7.23
C GLN A 151 10.29 -25.11 8.31
N GLN A 152 10.78 -25.58 9.45
CA GLN A 152 11.14 -24.72 10.61
C GLN A 152 12.38 -23.82 10.41
N HIS A 153 13.04 -23.84 9.25
CA HIS A 153 14.32 -23.15 8.99
C HIS A 153 14.38 -22.42 7.64
N GLU A 154 13.23 -21.98 7.12
CA GLU A 154 13.21 -21.10 5.94
C GLU A 154 13.63 -19.67 6.29
N SER A 155 14.12 -18.93 5.28
CA SER A 155 14.45 -17.51 5.41
C SER A 155 13.21 -16.69 5.73
N GLU A 156 13.39 -15.52 6.32
CA GLU A 156 12.31 -14.55 6.59
C GLU A 156 11.53 -14.24 5.32
N ASP A 157 12.20 -13.92 4.20
CA ASP A 157 11.54 -13.67 2.90
C ASP A 157 10.60 -14.81 2.46
N ALA A 158 11.00 -16.07 2.67
CA ALA A 158 10.18 -17.23 2.28
C ALA A 158 8.98 -17.41 3.22
N GLN A 159 9.14 -17.05 4.50
CA GLN A 159 8.05 -17.04 5.47
C GLN A 159 7.04 -15.93 5.15
N ASP A 160 7.52 -14.74 4.75
CA ASP A 160 6.69 -13.61 4.36
C ASP A 160 5.89 -13.91 3.08
N GLU A 161 6.52 -14.49 2.06
CA GLU A 161 5.83 -14.96 0.86
C GLU A 161 4.76 -16.01 1.18
N ALA A 162 5.08 -16.98 2.05
CA ALA A 162 4.12 -17.98 2.50
C ALA A 162 2.95 -17.36 3.27
N ALA A 163 3.22 -16.39 4.14
CA ALA A 163 2.20 -15.65 4.88
C ALA A 163 1.28 -14.86 3.92
N ALA A 164 1.85 -14.16 2.93
CA ALA A 164 1.09 -13.43 1.91
C ALA A 164 0.18 -14.37 1.10
N MET A 165 0.70 -15.53 0.67
CA MET A 165 -0.09 -16.55 -0.02
C MET A 165 -1.23 -17.09 0.87
N ILE A 166 -0.96 -17.45 2.12
CA ILE A 166 -1.98 -17.94 3.06
C ILE A 166 -3.07 -16.86 3.26
N TYR A 167 -2.67 -15.60 3.45
CA TYR A 167 -3.60 -14.49 3.60
C TYR A 167 -4.51 -14.34 2.38
N GLY A 168 -3.95 -14.19 1.18
CA GLY A 168 -4.72 -14.01 -0.05
C GLY A 168 -5.67 -15.17 -0.34
N LEU A 169 -5.20 -16.41 -0.20
CA LEU A 169 -5.99 -17.60 -0.46
C LEU A 169 -7.12 -17.80 0.58
N THR A 170 -6.84 -17.61 1.87
CA THR A 170 -7.88 -17.71 2.92
C THR A 170 -8.95 -16.65 2.71
N GLN A 171 -8.54 -15.43 2.37
CA GLN A 171 -9.45 -14.32 2.13
C GLN A 171 -10.35 -14.57 0.92
N ARG A 172 -9.78 -14.98 -0.21
CA ARG A 172 -10.58 -15.24 -1.42
C ARG A 172 -11.54 -16.42 -1.21
N ARG A 173 -11.08 -17.47 -0.52
CA ARG A 173 -11.91 -18.63 -0.16
C ARG A 173 -13.11 -18.23 0.70
N HIS A 174 -12.86 -17.42 1.73
CA HIS A 174 -13.90 -16.93 2.63
C HIS A 174 -14.98 -16.16 1.85
N ASN A 175 -14.57 -15.20 1.00
CA ASN A 175 -15.49 -14.42 0.17
C ASN A 175 -16.32 -15.32 -0.75
N LEU A 176 -15.68 -16.26 -1.45
CA LEU A 176 -16.37 -17.18 -2.36
C LEU A 176 -17.40 -18.06 -1.63
N ARG A 177 -17.09 -18.53 -0.41
CA ARG A 177 -18.04 -19.31 0.40
C ARG A 177 -19.23 -18.47 0.86
N GLU A 178 -19.00 -17.22 1.22
CA GLU A 178 -20.06 -16.27 1.55
C GLU A 178 -20.98 -16.03 0.35
N GLU A 179 -20.41 -15.78 -0.84
CA GLU A 179 -21.16 -15.66 -2.11
C GLU A 179 -22.02 -16.91 -2.40
N MET A 180 -21.51 -18.09 -2.06
CA MET A 180 -22.24 -19.37 -2.18
C MET A 180 -23.26 -19.62 -1.06
N GLY A 181 -23.32 -18.77 -0.03
CA GLY A 181 -24.21 -18.94 1.13
C GLY A 181 -23.87 -20.13 2.02
N LEU A 182 -22.60 -20.55 2.05
CA LEU A 182 -22.12 -21.67 2.86
C LEU A 182 -21.89 -21.24 4.32
N PRO A 183 -22.10 -22.14 5.30
CA PRO A 183 -21.78 -21.83 6.69
C PRO A 183 -20.26 -21.69 6.90
N HIS A 184 -19.85 -20.80 7.81
CA HIS A 184 -18.44 -20.64 8.17
C HIS A 184 -17.78 -21.94 8.64
N ASP A 185 -16.54 -22.16 8.22
CA ASP A 185 -15.67 -23.25 8.67
C ASP A 185 -14.36 -22.74 9.32
N GLU A 186 -13.42 -23.66 9.60
CA GLU A 186 -12.16 -23.33 10.27
C GLU A 186 -11.25 -22.41 9.45
N TYR A 187 -11.27 -22.49 8.12
CA TYR A 187 -10.51 -21.58 7.25
C TYR A 187 -11.15 -20.20 7.21
N ASP A 188 -12.48 -20.12 7.27
CA ASP A 188 -13.19 -18.83 7.36
C ASP A 188 -12.83 -18.12 8.68
N ASN A 189 -12.78 -18.86 9.80
CA ASN A 189 -12.29 -18.33 11.08
C ASN A 189 -10.80 -17.94 11.05
N LEU A 190 -9.98 -18.59 10.22
CA LEU A 190 -8.59 -18.20 10.01
C LEU A 190 -8.51 -16.89 9.21
N ALA A 191 -9.28 -16.75 8.14
CA ALA A 191 -9.37 -15.54 7.34
C ALA A 191 -9.74 -14.32 8.20
N ASP A 192 -10.80 -14.44 9.03
CA ASP A 192 -11.24 -13.38 9.93
C ASP A 192 -10.16 -12.97 10.93
N ARG A 193 -9.42 -13.93 11.50
CA ARG A 193 -8.31 -13.64 12.42
C ARG A 193 -7.14 -12.95 11.74
N LEU A 194 -6.78 -13.40 10.54
CA LEU A 194 -5.66 -12.80 9.79
C LEU A 194 -6.00 -11.37 9.36
N ARG A 195 -7.23 -11.13 8.87
CA ARG A 195 -7.71 -9.78 8.56
C ARG A 195 -7.66 -8.87 9.78
N ALA A 196 -8.22 -9.30 10.91
CA ALA A 196 -8.19 -8.51 12.14
C ALA A 196 -6.76 -8.21 12.63
N ALA A 197 -5.83 -9.15 12.47
CA ALA A 197 -4.41 -8.92 12.80
C ALA A 197 -3.75 -7.93 11.84
N SER A 198 -4.07 -7.99 10.54
CA SER A 198 -3.60 -7.05 9.53
C SER A 198 -4.13 -5.64 9.78
N ASP A 199 -5.43 -5.49 10.06
CA ASP A 199 -6.05 -4.20 10.37
C ASP A 199 -5.41 -3.58 11.61
N HIS A 200 -5.21 -4.36 12.67
CA HIS A 200 -4.51 -3.89 13.87
C HIS A 200 -3.05 -3.51 13.59
N ALA A 201 -2.36 -4.22 12.71
CA ALA A 201 -0.98 -3.87 12.34
C ALA A 201 -0.95 -2.57 11.52
N LEU A 202 -1.90 -2.35 10.61
CA LEU A 202 -2.04 -1.12 9.85
C LEU A 202 -2.42 0.06 10.74
N ASP A 203 -3.36 -0.12 11.68
CA ASP A 203 -3.72 0.89 12.67
C ASP A 203 -2.51 1.28 13.56
N ALA A 204 -1.62 0.32 13.84
CA ALA A 204 -0.38 0.57 14.57
C ALA A 204 0.72 1.25 13.72
N LEU A 205 0.58 1.25 12.39
CA LEU A 205 1.46 2.00 11.48
C LEU A 205 0.92 3.41 11.19
N ASP A 206 -0.35 3.67 11.48
CA ASP A 206 -0.97 5.00 11.42
C ASP A 206 -0.66 5.82 12.69
N ASP A 207 0.63 6.00 12.98
CA ASP A 207 1.14 6.86 14.05
C ASP A 207 1.02 8.36 13.68
N GLY A 208 -0.13 8.79 13.16
CA GLY A 208 -0.43 10.20 12.89
C GLY A 208 0.68 10.96 12.11
N PRO A 209 0.76 12.29 12.23
CA PRO A 209 1.82 13.05 11.57
C PRO A 209 3.19 12.64 12.11
N ALA A 210 4.22 12.52 11.27
CA ALA A 210 5.60 12.38 11.77
C ALA A 210 5.99 13.66 12.51
N THR A 211 6.22 13.56 13.82
CA THR A 211 6.44 14.73 14.68
C THR A 211 7.88 14.86 15.17
N LEU A 212 8.32 16.11 15.38
CA LEU A 212 9.56 16.40 16.10
C LEU A 212 9.26 17.04 17.44
N LEU A 213 9.92 16.55 18.49
CA LEU A 213 9.88 17.15 19.81
C LEU A 213 10.57 18.51 19.82
N PHE A 214 9.85 19.54 20.28
CA PHE A 214 10.36 20.89 20.40
C PHE A 214 10.15 21.46 21.80
N TRP A 215 11.25 21.97 22.37
CA TRP A 215 11.26 22.71 23.63
C TRP A 215 11.09 24.22 23.40
N PRO A 216 10.00 24.85 23.91
CA PRO A 216 9.89 26.29 24.01
C PRO A 216 11.05 26.88 24.82
N GLN A 217 11.39 28.15 24.61
CA GLN A 217 12.61 28.74 25.20
C GLN A 217 12.72 28.57 26.72
N ALA A 218 11.61 28.74 27.44
CA ALA A 218 11.59 28.54 28.89
C ALA A 218 11.88 27.09 29.27
N GLU A 219 11.29 26.13 28.57
CA GLU A 219 11.45 24.70 28.81
C GLU A 219 12.83 24.21 28.37
N PHE A 220 13.37 24.69 27.25
CA PHE A 220 14.73 24.38 26.80
C PHE A 220 15.78 24.76 27.85
N ASN A 221 15.65 25.97 28.41
CA ASN A 221 16.54 26.42 29.47
C ASN A 221 16.35 25.61 30.76
N ALA A 222 15.10 25.27 31.10
CA ALA A 222 14.78 24.48 32.27
C ALA A 222 15.27 23.02 32.14
N LEU A 223 15.23 22.46 30.92
CA LEU A 223 15.66 21.10 30.59
C LEU A 223 17.15 20.96 30.87
N LEU A 224 17.98 21.84 30.27
CA LEU A 224 19.43 21.83 30.45
C LEU A 224 19.86 22.19 31.88
N LEU A 225 19.05 22.96 32.61
CA LEU A 225 19.29 23.23 34.03
C LEU A 225 18.99 22.01 34.92
N ARG A 226 17.89 21.31 34.64
CA ARG A 226 17.43 20.16 35.43
C ARG A 226 18.28 18.91 35.14
N TRP A 227 18.66 18.72 33.89
CA TRP A 227 19.45 17.58 33.42
C TRP A 227 20.65 18.04 32.59
N PRO A 228 21.75 18.46 33.24
CA PRO A 228 22.93 18.97 32.54
C PRO A 228 23.60 17.99 31.58
N ALA A 229 23.37 16.68 31.75
CA ALA A 229 23.88 15.64 30.83
C ALA A 229 23.37 15.81 29.40
N LEU A 230 22.21 16.43 29.21
CA LEU A 230 21.62 16.71 27.89
C LEU A 230 22.34 17.83 27.12
N ALA A 231 23.28 18.55 27.75
CA ALA A 231 24.01 19.63 27.09
C ALA A 231 24.86 19.16 25.91
N ASP A 232 25.25 17.88 25.87
CA ASP A 232 25.99 17.29 24.75
C ASP A 232 25.07 16.87 23.59
N SER A 233 23.80 16.61 23.87
CA SER A 233 22.78 16.17 22.88
C SER A 233 21.96 17.32 22.30
N TYR A 234 21.91 18.47 22.96
CA TYR A 234 21.18 19.65 22.52
C TYR A 234 22.11 20.78 22.05
N PRO A 235 21.61 21.68 21.18
CA PRO A 235 22.41 22.80 20.69
C PRO A 235 22.77 23.79 21.81
N THR A 236 23.84 24.57 21.59
CA THR A 236 24.36 25.48 22.62
C THR A 236 23.47 26.68 22.91
N SER A 237 22.51 26.96 22.03
CA SER A 237 21.54 28.04 22.20
C SER A 237 20.16 27.65 21.69
N TRP A 238 19.12 28.25 22.28
CA TRP A 238 17.75 28.02 21.83
C TRP A 238 17.50 28.49 20.38
N ASP A 239 18.25 29.48 19.91
CA ASP A 239 18.17 29.93 18.52
C ASP A 239 18.73 28.88 17.55
N GLU A 240 19.78 28.17 17.95
CA GLU A 240 20.33 27.05 17.20
C GLU A 240 19.38 25.86 17.22
N HIS A 241 18.76 25.56 18.37
CA HIS A 241 17.68 24.57 18.49
C HIS A 241 16.56 24.79 17.47
N ARG A 242 16.02 26.02 17.41
CA ARG A 242 15.00 26.37 16.39
C ARG A 242 15.47 26.18 14.96
N THR A 243 16.73 26.50 14.68
CA THR A 243 17.32 26.35 13.34
C THR A 243 17.44 24.88 12.96
N GLN A 244 17.89 24.03 13.88
CA GLN A 244 18.02 22.59 13.64
C GLN A 244 16.65 21.93 13.43
N THR A 245 15.65 22.22 14.28
CA THR A 245 14.29 21.70 14.09
C THR A 245 13.68 22.14 12.76
N GLU A 246 13.82 23.41 12.37
CA GLU A 246 13.34 23.89 11.07
C GLU A 246 14.00 23.16 9.90
N ARG A 247 15.33 22.94 9.96
CA ARG A 247 16.06 22.23 8.90
C ARG A 247 15.63 20.77 8.80
N ALA A 248 15.52 20.08 9.94
CA ALA A 248 15.05 18.69 9.97
C ALA A 248 13.67 18.53 9.33
N LEU A 249 12.73 19.43 9.60
CA LEU A 249 11.40 19.42 8.97
C LEU A 249 11.45 19.70 7.46
N VAL A 250 12.30 20.64 7.03
CA VAL A 250 12.51 20.91 5.58
C VAL A 250 13.14 19.72 4.87
N ASP A 251 14.13 19.08 5.48
CA ASP A 251 14.81 17.91 4.90
C ASP A 251 13.85 16.73 4.82
N ALA A 252 13.09 16.44 5.88
CA ALA A 252 12.05 15.41 5.89
C ALA A 252 10.97 15.64 4.82
N SER A 253 10.53 16.89 4.65
CA SER A 253 9.58 17.24 3.58
C SER A 253 10.19 17.08 2.18
N GLY A 254 11.48 17.38 2.01
CA GLY A 254 12.20 17.17 0.75
C GLY A 254 12.35 15.70 0.36
N LEU A 255 12.31 14.79 1.34
CA LEU A 255 12.34 13.33 1.14
C LEU A 255 10.95 12.71 0.90
N GLY A 256 9.89 13.54 0.83
CA GLY A 256 8.53 13.06 0.58
C GLY A 256 7.69 12.84 1.83
N GLY A 257 8.17 13.25 3.02
CA GLY A 257 7.37 13.23 4.24
C GLY A 257 6.11 14.11 4.10
N ALA A 258 4.94 13.47 4.11
CA ALA A 258 3.64 14.13 4.20
C ALA A 258 3.27 14.35 5.68
N ASP A 259 2.39 15.32 5.95
CA ASP A 259 1.81 15.56 7.28
C ASP A 259 2.85 15.63 8.42
N LEU A 260 3.80 16.56 8.33
CA LEU A 260 4.80 16.77 9.39
C LEU A 260 4.25 17.64 10.52
N GLY A 261 4.72 17.40 11.74
CA GLY A 261 4.31 18.14 12.92
C GLY A 261 5.44 18.46 13.88
N VAL A 262 5.15 19.38 14.80
CA VAL A 262 6.01 19.69 15.95
C VAL A 262 5.20 19.46 17.22
N VAL A 263 5.65 18.55 18.08
CA VAL A 263 5.06 18.33 19.41
C VAL A 263 5.83 19.15 20.44
N VAL A 264 5.09 19.85 21.30
CA VAL A 264 5.67 20.81 22.25
C VAL A 264 5.89 20.16 23.60
N GLY A 265 7.15 19.91 23.94
CA GLY A 265 7.53 19.32 25.23
C GLY A 265 7.55 20.31 26.39
N SER A 266 7.23 19.81 27.59
CA SER A 266 7.53 20.47 28.88
C SER A 266 8.41 19.60 29.78
N VAL A 267 9.30 20.23 30.56
CA VAL A 267 10.23 19.54 31.48
C VAL A 267 9.47 18.79 32.57
N ALA A 268 8.34 19.33 33.01
CA ALA A 268 7.45 18.67 33.95
C ALA A 268 6.79 17.43 33.33
N GLY A 269 6.35 17.51 32.06
CA GLY A 269 5.77 16.39 31.33
C GLY A 269 6.76 15.25 31.14
N LEU A 270 7.99 15.54 30.69
CA LEU A 270 9.03 14.53 30.52
C LEU A 270 9.40 13.87 31.86
N ALA A 271 9.52 14.65 32.93
CA ALA A 271 9.80 14.10 34.25
C ALA A 271 8.69 13.15 34.74
N ALA A 272 7.42 13.53 34.53
CA ALA A 272 6.28 12.70 34.91
C ALA A 272 6.14 11.45 34.02
N PHE A 273 6.50 11.55 32.74
CA PHE A 273 6.56 10.43 31.81
C PHE A 273 7.61 9.42 32.25
N ALA A 274 8.85 9.86 32.43
CA ALA A 274 9.96 9.00 32.84
C ALA A 274 9.71 8.34 34.21
N GLU A 275 9.11 9.05 35.17
CA GLU A 275 8.74 8.47 36.47
C GLU A 275 7.69 7.36 36.33
N ARG A 276 6.72 7.52 35.43
CA ARG A 276 5.65 6.54 35.21
C ARG A 276 6.16 5.28 34.51
N GLU A 277 7.02 5.43 33.51
CA GLU A 277 7.57 4.31 32.74
C GLU A 277 8.79 3.67 33.43
N GLY A 278 9.38 4.35 34.42
CA GLY A 278 10.57 3.87 35.12
C GLY A 278 11.87 4.04 34.31
N SER A 279 11.89 4.99 33.38
CA SER A 279 12.98 5.25 32.44
C SER A 279 13.83 6.48 32.84
N ASP A 280 14.99 6.68 32.21
CA ASP A 280 15.83 7.86 32.44
C ASP A 280 15.40 9.01 31.49
N PRO A 281 14.99 10.19 32.00
CA PRO A 281 14.59 11.32 31.16
C PRO A 281 15.73 11.90 30.31
N THR A 282 16.98 11.46 30.51
CA THR A 282 18.13 11.87 29.70
C THR A 282 18.44 10.93 28.55
N ASP A 283 17.80 9.76 28.50
CA ASP A 283 17.93 8.83 27.37
C ASP A 283 17.16 9.36 26.15
N GLU A 284 17.69 9.09 24.95
CA GLU A 284 17.08 9.50 23.68
C GLU A 284 15.76 8.77 23.44
N GLU A 285 15.74 7.45 23.64
CA GLU A 285 14.54 6.60 23.53
C GLU A 285 13.39 7.09 24.43
N THR A 286 13.69 7.51 25.67
CA THR A 286 12.66 8.05 26.58
C THR A 286 12.11 9.40 26.12
N GLN A 287 12.91 10.22 25.42
CA GLN A 287 12.45 11.49 24.86
C GLN A 287 11.60 11.28 23.61
N ASP A 288 11.93 10.28 22.80
CA ASP A 288 11.14 9.89 21.62
C ASP A 288 9.78 9.31 22.05
N GLU A 289 9.76 8.33 22.95
CA GLU A 289 8.51 7.79 23.51
C GLU A 289 7.67 8.87 24.21
N TYR A 290 8.30 9.83 24.88
CA TYR A 290 7.61 10.98 25.43
C TYR A 290 6.99 11.84 24.33
N ALA A 291 7.70 12.10 23.23
CA ALA A 291 7.19 12.86 22.09
C ALA A 291 5.95 12.18 21.49
N ASP A 292 5.99 10.86 21.29
CA ASP A 292 4.88 10.07 20.75
C ASP A 292 3.67 10.06 21.69
N SER A 293 3.90 10.18 23.01
CA SER A 293 2.82 10.30 23.99
C SER A 293 2.07 11.65 23.94
N LEU A 294 2.64 12.67 23.30
CA LEU A 294 2.03 14.00 23.20
C LEU A 294 1.00 14.03 22.06
N THR A 295 -0.26 14.23 22.41
CA THR A 295 -1.37 14.27 21.43
C THR A 295 -2.17 15.57 21.54
N GLY A 296 -2.91 15.92 20.48
CA GLY A 296 -3.91 17.00 20.51
C GLY A 296 -3.31 18.41 20.65
N PRO A 297 -3.56 19.16 21.75
CA PRO A 297 -3.21 20.58 21.88
C PRO A 297 -1.70 20.91 21.82
N ASP A 298 -0.84 19.93 22.02
CA ASP A 298 0.62 20.10 21.99
C ASP A 298 1.22 19.93 20.58
N LEU A 299 0.42 19.44 19.64
CA LEU A 299 0.80 19.25 18.24
C LEU A 299 0.58 20.52 17.41
N ARG A 300 1.60 20.91 16.65
CA ARG A 300 1.57 22.02 15.70
C ARG A 300 1.90 21.52 14.31
N ALA A 301 0.95 21.62 13.39
CA ALA A 301 1.15 21.25 11.98
C ALA A 301 2.28 22.06 11.33
N TRP A 302 3.05 21.40 10.48
CA TRP A 302 4.15 21.99 9.72
C TRP A 302 4.11 21.52 8.24
N PRO A 303 4.31 22.42 7.25
CA PRO A 303 4.63 23.83 7.42
C PRO A 303 3.37 24.65 7.73
N PRO A 304 3.42 25.57 8.70
CA PRO A 304 2.34 26.53 8.87
C PRO A 304 2.25 27.45 7.64
N GLY A 305 1.08 28.04 7.40
CA GLY A 305 0.93 29.04 6.34
C GLY A 305 1.90 30.20 6.55
N ARG A 306 2.42 30.76 5.46
CA ARG A 306 3.49 31.79 5.51
C ARG A 306 3.16 33.01 6.39
N ASN A 307 1.87 33.32 6.55
CA ASN A 307 1.41 34.45 7.38
C ASN A 307 0.88 34.05 8.76
N ASP A 308 0.83 32.75 9.05
CA ASP A 308 0.30 32.21 10.30
C ASP A 308 1.31 32.34 11.43
N ALA A 309 0.86 32.10 12.66
CA ALA A 309 1.74 32.08 13.81
C ALA A 309 2.81 31.01 13.63
N CYS A 310 4.05 31.35 13.98
CA CYS A 310 5.17 30.43 13.84
C CYS A 310 5.03 29.24 14.81
N TRP A 311 5.34 28.04 14.31
CA TRP A 311 5.32 26.79 15.08
C TRP A 311 6.19 26.81 16.35
N CYS A 312 7.21 27.69 16.46
CA CYS A 312 8.04 27.79 17.66
C CYS A 312 7.36 28.52 18.83
N GLY A 313 6.13 29.03 18.65
CA GLY A 313 5.36 29.70 19.72
C GLY A 313 5.74 31.16 19.96
N SER A 314 6.54 31.78 19.08
CA SER A 314 6.95 33.19 19.21
C SER A 314 5.82 34.20 18.99
N GLY A 315 4.67 33.77 18.44
CA GLY A 315 3.56 34.63 18.01
C GLY A 315 3.85 35.47 16.76
N ALA A 316 5.09 35.48 16.26
CA ALA A 316 5.45 36.16 15.01
C ALA A 316 4.98 35.35 13.80
N LYS A 317 4.79 36.03 12.66
CA LYS A 317 4.45 35.38 11.39
C LYS A 317 5.56 34.42 10.96
N TYR A 318 5.22 33.21 10.53
CA TYR A 318 6.19 32.17 10.15
C TYR A 318 7.26 32.66 9.16
N LYS A 319 6.85 33.39 8.10
CA LYS A 319 7.78 33.98 7.11
C LYS A 319 8.82 34.95 7.66
N LYS A 320 8.63 35.45 8.88
CA LYS A 320 9.54 36.38 9.57
C LYS A 320 10.21 35.75 10.79
N CYS A 321 9.95 34.47 11.08
CA CYS A 321 10.47 33.79 12.26
C CYS A 321 11.31 32.56 11.87
N CYS A 322 10.74 31.34 11.84
CA CYS A 322 11.52 30.13 11.58
C CYS A 322 11.77 29.88 10.09
N LEU A 323 10.86 30.27 9.19
CA LEU A 323 11.01 30.01 7.75
C LEU A 323 12.37 30.45 7.14
N PRO A 324 12.98 31.59 7.52
CA PRO A 324 14.29 31.97 7.00
C PRO A 324 15.47 31.11 7.53
N ARG A 325 15.29 30.35 8.62
CA ARG A 325 16.35 29.60 9.31
C ARG A 325 16.81 28.35 8.55
N SER A 326 15.95 27.80 7.70
CA SER A 326 16.33 26.71 6.77
C SER A 326 17.22 27.16 5.61
N ARG A 327 17.45 28.48 5.44
CA ARG A 327 18.20 29.07 4.31
C ARG A 327 19.52 29.69 4.71
N SER A 328 19.75 29.88 6.02
CA SER A 328 21.01 30.31 6.63
C SER A 328 21.82 29.09 7.00
#